data_AF-A0AAV5C1I0-F1
#
_entry.id   AF-A0AAV5C1I0-F1
#
_cell.length_a   1.000
_cell.length_b   1.000
_cell.length_c   1.000
_cell.angle_alpha   90.00
_cell.angle_beta   90.00
_cell.angle_gamma   90.00
#
_symmetry.space_group_name_H-M   'P 1'
#
loop_
_entity.id
_entity.type
_entity.pdbx_description
1 polymer ?
#
loop_
_entity_poly.entity_id
_entity_poly.type
_entity_poly.pdbx_seq_one_letter_code
_entity_poly.pdbx_strand_id
1 'polypeptide(L)'
;MPVHVLIAINVSKWFLKAVNKIRRSYLWKGRKEANGGCCLVAWDKVQRPLDLGGLGIPDLQVMGWALQIRWLWLRKTDTNKPWIGFDIPVHPNAVAMFEIAMQSLVGNGNNTFFWKDR
;
A
#
# COMPACT_ATOMS: atom_id res chain seq x y z
N MET A 1 2.74 -2.56 -12.76
CA MET A 1 3.48 -1.54 -11.98
C MET A 1 4.56 -2.23 -11.21
N PRO A 2 5.76 -1.67 -11.12
CA PRO A 2 6.81 -2.28 -10.33
C PRO A 2 6.50 -2.13 -8.84
N VAL A 3 6.12 -3.24 -8.20
CA VAL A 3 5.84 -3.36 -6.76
C VAL A 3 7.00 -2.82 -5.91
N HIS A 4 8.23 -2.96 -6.42
CA HIS A 4 9.44 -2.47 -5.76
C HIS A 4 9.49 -0.94 -5.57
N VAL A 5 8.81 -0.15 -6.41
CA VAL A 5 8.75 1.31 -6.21
C VAL A 5 7.82 1.64 -5.07
N LEU A 6 6.64 1.00 -5.03
CA LEU A 6 5.63 1.24 -4.00
C LEU A 6 6.08 0.82 -2.60
N ILE A 7 6.91 -0.23 -2.50
CA ILE A 7 7.45 -0.68 -1.22
C ILE A 7 8.60 0.19 -0.71
N ALA A 8 9.36 0.83 -1.61
CA ALA A 8 10.59 1.55 -1.24
C ALA A 8 10.35 3.03 -0.90
N ILE A 9 9.37 3.68 -1.53
CA ILE A 9 9.16 5.12 -1.40
C ILE A 9 7.69 5.50 -1.22
N ASN A 10 7.46 6.64 -0.56
CA ASN A 10 6.16 7.29 -0.55
C ASN A 10 5.90 7.96 -1.90
N VAL A 11 5.13 7.27 -2.74
CA VAL A 11 4.82 7.73 -4.09
C VAL A 11 3.85 8.91 -4.06
N SER A 12 4.13 9.94 -4.86
CA SER A 12 3.29 11.13 -4.96
C SER A 12 1.92 10.84 -5.57
N LYS A 13 0.90 11.59 -5.15
CA LYS A 13 -0.47 11.45 -5.69
C LYS A 13 -0.54 11.67 -7.21
N TRP A 14 0.29 12.56 -7.76
CA TRP A 14 0.31 12.82 -9.21
C TRP A 14 0.77 11.59 -9.99
N PHE A 15 1.77 10.86 -9.48
CA PHE A 15 2.30 9.67 -10.13
C PHE A 15 1.25 8.56 -10.13
N LEU A 16 0.60 8.33 -9.00
CA LEU A 16 -0.50 7.37 -8.90
C LEU A 16 -1.64 7.69 -9.89
N LYS A 17 -1.99 8.98 -10.02
CA LYS A 17 -2.96 9.46 -11.02
C LYS A 17 -2.48 9.18 -12.46
N ALA A 18 -1.20 9.42 -12.77
CA ALA A 18 -0.65 9.16 -14.09
C ALA A 18 -0.69 7.67 -14.45
N VAL A 19 -0.35 6.79 -13.52
CA VAL A 19 -0.44 5.35 -13.75
C VAL A 19 -1.90 4.89 -13.87
N ASN A 20 -2.79 5.38 -13.02
CA ASN A 20 -4.22 5.08 -13.13
C ASN A 20 -4.81 5.59 -14.44
N LYS A 21 -4.34 6.72 -14.98
CA LYS A 21 -4.73 7.19 -16.32
C LYS A 21 -4.36 6.18 -17.39
N ILE A 22 -3.12 5.67 -17.37
CA ILE A 22 -2.67 4.63 -18.31
C ILE A 22 -3.53 3.36 -18.18
N ARG A 23 -3.76 2.88 -16.96
CA ARG A 23 -4.59 1.71 -16.68
C ARG A 23 -6.01 1.87 -17.21
N ARG A 24 -6.64 3.04 -16.97
CA ARG A 24 -7.97 3.39 -17.46
C ARG A 24 -8.02 3.40 -18.99
N SER A 25 -7.04 4.01 -19.65
CA SER A 25 -7.00 4.08 -21.10
C SER A 25 -6.93 2.68 -21.74
N TYR A 26 -6.08 1.81 -21.19
CA TYR A 26 -5.99 0.42 -21.66
C TYR A 26 -7.27 -0.35 -21.39
N LEU A 27 -7.86 -0.24 -20.20
CA LEU A 27 -9.08 -0.96 -19.83
C LEU A 27 -10.26 -0.62 -20.75
N TRP A 28 -10.47 0.67 -21.05
CA TRP A 28 -11.66 1.11 -21.76
C TRP A 28 -11.50 1.24 -23.28
N LYS A 29 -10.28 1.50 -23.78
CA LYS A 29 -10.04 1.76 -25.20
C LYS A 29 -8.97 0.86 -25.83
N GLY A 30 -8.25 0.05 -25.05
CA GLY A 30 -7.11 -0.73 -25.56
C GLY A 30 -5.98 0.13 -26.15
N ARG A 31 -5.98 1.44 -25.90
CA ARG A 31 -5.00 2.42 -26.45
C ARG A 31 -4.45 3.29 -25.33
N LYS A 32 -3.31 3.95 -25.58
CA LYS A 32 -2.61 4.80 -24.60
C LYS A 32 -3.47 5.99 -24.10
N GLU A 33 -4.37 6.50 -24.93
CA GLU A 33 -5.18 7.67 -24.63
C GLU A 33 -6.68 7.37 -24.68
N ALA A 34 -7.37 7.69 -23.58
CA ALA A 34 -8.82 7.69 -23.50
C ALA A 34 -9.31 9.04 -22.95
N ASN A 35 -10.40 9.54 -23.55
CA ASN A 35 -11.09 10.74 -23.07
C ASN A 35 -12.09 10.35 -21.97
N GLY A 36 -12.49 11.33 -21.14
CA GLY A 36 -13.39 11.08 -20.00
C GLY A 36 -14.70 10.37 -20.37
N GLY A 37 -15.26 10.65 -21.55
CA GLY A 37 -16.47 9.99 -22.07
C GLY A 37 -16.31 8.52 -22.46
N CYS A 38 -15.12 7.94 -22.34
CA CYS A 38 -14.86 6.52 -22.63
C CYS A 38 -14.92 5.64 -21.37
N CYS A 39 -14.95 6.23 -20.17
CA CYS A 39 -15.02 5.47 -18.93
C CYS A 39 -16.48 5.13 -18.61
N LEU A 40 -16.85 3.85 -18.72
CA LEU A 40 -18.21 3.38 -18.43
C LEU A 40 -18.51 3.34 -16.92
N VAL A 41 -17.46 3.18 -16.10
CA VAL A 41 -17.59 3.02 -14.65
C VAL A 41 -16.57 3.92 -13.94
N ALA A 42 -17.00 4.54 -12.85
CA ALA A 42 -16.13 5.33 -11.97
C ALA A 42 -14.97 4.47 -11.42
N TRP A 43 -13.76 5.03 -11.40
CA TRP A 43 -12.56 4.24 -11.12
C TRP A 43 -12.51 3.66 -9.70
N ASP A 44 -13.05 4.39 -8.74
CA ASP A 44 -13.24 3.94 -7.36
C ASP A 44 -14.12 2.69 -7.25
N LYS A 45 -15.12 2.54 -8.13
CA LYS A 45 -15.94 1.32 -8.22
C LYS A 45 -15.19 0.18 -8.91
N VAL A 46 -14.46 0.48 -9.99
CA VAL A 46 -13.62 -0.48 -10.70
C VAL A 46 -12.58 -1.13 -9.78
N GLN A 47 -12.03 -0.37 -8.83
CA GLN A 47 -10.99 -0.84 -7.92
C GLN A 47 -11.50 -1.72 -6.77
N ARG A 48 -12.82 -1.86 -6.60
CA ARG A 48 -13.38 -2.71 -5.53
C ARG A 48 -13.10 -4.19 -5.81
N PRO A 49 -13.04 -5.04 -4.76
CA PRO A 49 -13.05 -6.49 -4.91
C PRO A 49 -14.21 -6.98 -5.79
N LEU A 50 -14.02 -8.14 -6.42
CA LEU A 50 -15.05 -8.78 -7.26
C LEU A 50 -16.33 -9.03 -6.46
N ASP A 51 -16.20 -9.50 -5.21
CA ASP A 51 -17.33 -9.77 -4.30
C ASP A 51 -18.12 -8.50 -3.94
N LEU A 52 -17.53 -7.32 -4.12
CA LEU A 52 -18.15 -6.01 -3.89
C LEU A 52 -18.56 -5.31 -5.21
N GLY A 53 -18.65 -6.06 -6.31
CA GLY A 53 -19.11 -5.58 -7.62
C GLY A 53 -18.08 -4.74 -8.38
N GLY A 54 -16.81 -4.79 -8.00
CA GLY A 54 -15.72 -4.16 -8.75
C GLY A 54 -15.04 -5.11 -9.74
N LEU A 55 -13.92 -4.67 -10.33
CA LEU A 55 -13.09 -5.49 -11.23
C LEU A 55 -11.84 -6.05 -10.54
N GLY A 56 -11.70 -5.87 -9.22
CA GLY A 56 -10.56 -6.36 -8.44
C GLY A 56 -9.24 -5.67 -8.77
N ILE A 57 -9.25 -4.51 -9.44
CA ILE A 57 -8.03 -3.77 -9.77
C ILE A 57 -7.49 -3.09 -8.51
N PRO A 58 -6.29 -3.42 -8.01
CA PRO A 58 -5.82 -2.87 -6.74
C PRO A 58 -5.70 -1.35 -6.76
N ASP A 59 -6.18 -0.72 -5.68
CA ASP A 59 -5.82 0.66 -5.38
C ASP A 59 -4.33 0.75 -5.04
N LEU A 60 -3.60 1.50 -5.87
CA LEU A 60 -2.16 1.66 -5.75
C LEU A 60 -1.72 2.35 -4.47
N GLN A 61 -2.55 3.27 -3.96
CA GLN A 61 -2.25 3.98 -2.74
C GLN A 61 -2.36 3.02 -1.55
N VAL A 62 -3.49 2.31 -1.47
CA VAL A 62 -3.74 1.31 -0.41
C VAL A 62 -2.75 0.15 -0.50
N MET A 63 -2.49 -0.34 -1.72
CA MET A 63 -1.48 -1.38 -1.98
C MET A 63 -0.08 -0.91 -1.56
N GLY A 64 0.27 0.35 -1.83
CA GLY A 64 1.54 0.92 -1.38
C GLY A 64 1.67 0.91 0.14
N TRP A 65 0.63 1.35 0.86
CA TRP A 65 0.61 1.28 2.32
C TRP A 65 0.74 -0.16 2.82
N ALA A 66 -0.02 -1.09 2.26
CA ALA A 66 0.03 -2.50 2.64
C ALA A 66 1.42 -3.12 2.42
N LEU A 67 2.12 -2.76 1.34
CA LEU A 67 3.49 -3.21 1.08
C LEU A 67 4.48 -2.63 2.09
N GLN A 68 4.32 -1.36 2.48
CA GLN A 68 5.19 -0.70 3.45
C GLN A 68 5.06 -1.28 4.87
N ILE A 69 3.89 -1.85 5.23
CA ILE A 69 3.70 -2.58 6.50
C ILE A 69 4.75 -3.68 6.68
N ARG A 70 5.25 -4.29 5.59
CA ARG A 70 6.32 -5.28 5.63
C ARG A 70 7.58 -4.77 6.33
N TRP A 71 7.94 -3.50 6.16
CA TRP A 71 9.10 -2.92 6.83
C TRP A 71 8.89 -2.78 8.32
N LEU A 72 7.70 -2.38 8.75
CA LEU A 72 7.34 -2.30 10.18
C LEU A 72 7.37 -3.68 10.83
N TRP A 73 6.83 -4.69 10.14
CA TRP A 73 6.91 -6.08 10.58
C TRP A 73 8.37 -6.54 10.74
N LEU A 74 9.20 -6.36 9.70
CA LEU A 74 10.60 -6.78 9.73
C LEU A 74 11.39 -6.09 10.85
N ARG A 75 11.12 -4.80 11.11
CA ARG A 75 11.71 -4.06 12.24
C ARG A 75 11.33 -4.67 13.60
N LYS A 76 10.11 -5.19 13.74
CA LYS A 76 9.63 -5.79 14.99
C LYS A 76 10.10 -7.23 15.19
N THR A 77 10.20 -8.03 14.13
CA THR A 77 10.50 -9.47 14.24
C THR A 77 11.98 -9.84 14.13
N ASP A 78 12.78 -9.04 13.42
CA ASP A 78 14.16 -9.42 13.10
C ASP A 78 15.13 -8.28 13.39
N THR A 79 15.57 -8.22 14.65
CA THR A 79 16.44 -7.15 15.18
C THR A 79 17.92 -7.33 14.84
N ASN A 80 18.29 -8.39 14.11
CA ASN A 80 19.69 -8.69 13.78
C ASN A 80 20.06 -8.29 12.35
N LYS A 81 19.16 -7.62 11.62
CA LYS A 81 19.37 -7.30 10.22
C LYS A 81 20.04 -5.94 10.01
N PRO A 82 20.92 -5.82 9.01
CA PRO A 82 21.69 -4.59 8.79
C PRO A 82 20.83 -3.38 8.38
N TRP A 83 19.59 -3.60 7.92
CA TRP A 83 18.69 -2.52 7.48
C TRP A 83 17.88 -1.85 8.60
N ILE A 84 18.02 -2.26 9.85
CA ILE A 84 17.30 -1.66 10.99
C ILE A 84 17.68 -0.20 11.19
N GLY A 85 18.93 0.16 10.87
CA GLY A 85 19.42 1.52 10.97
C GLY A 85 18.96 2.44 9.83
N PHE A 86 18.30 1.92 8.80
CA PHE A 86 17.79 2.76 7.72
C PHE A 86 16.47 3.42 8.13
N ASP A 87 16.40 4.73 7.95
CA ASP A 87 15.15 5.48 8.05
C ASP A 87 14.32 5.24 6.79
N ILE A 88 13.56 4.14 6.79
CA ILE A 88 12.67 3.79 5.69
C ILE A 88 11.41 4.64 5.82
N PRO A 89 11.09 5.50 4.83
CA PRO A 89 9.92 6.36 4.90
C PRO A 89 8.66 5.51 4.78
N VAL A 90 7.92 5.38 5.88
CA VAL A 90 6.63 4.69 5.93
C VAL A 90 5.50 5.71 6.04
N HIS A 91 4.43 5.52 5.26
CA HIS A 91 3.28 6.40 5.32
C HIS A 91 2.54 6.27 6.68
N PRO A 92 2.02 7.37 7.28
CA PRO A 92 1.31 7.30 8.56
C PRO A 92 0.16 6.28 8.58
N ASN A 93 -0.62 6.18 7.51
CA ASN A 93 -1.68 5.16 7.40
C ASN A 93 -1.14 3.72 7.44
N ALA A 94 0.06 3.46 6.92
CA ALA A 94 0.66 2.12 7.02
C ALA A 94 1.09 1.82 8.47
N VAL A 95 1.56 2.84 9.21
CA VAL A 95 1.84 2.71 10.66
C VAL A 95 0.55 2.41 11.42
N ALA A 96 -0.50 3.19 11.22
CA ALA A 96 -1.79 2.97 11.88
C ALA A 96 -2.38 1.58 11.55
N MET A 97 -2.29 1.15 10.28
CA MET A 97 -2.71 -0.20 9.87
C MET A 97 -1.89 -1.29 10.58
N PHE A 98 -0.58 -1.10 10.71
CA PHE A 98 0.29 -2.04 11.41
C PHE A 98 -0.04 -2.11 12.90
N GLU A 99 -0.24 -0.97 13.57
CA GLU A 99 -0.61 -0.92 15.00
C GLU A 99 -1.92 -1.65 15.28
N ILE A 100 -2.94 -1.47 14.43
CA ILE A 100 -4.24 -2.15 14.61
C ILE A 100 -4.15 -3.64 14.28
N ALA A 101 -3.37 -4.03 13.27
CA ALA A 101 -3.29 -5.42 12.80
C ALA A 101 -2.29 -6.27 13.60
N MET A 102 -1.29 -5.65 14.23
CA MET A 102 -0.21 -6.34 14.93
C MET A 102 -0.64 -6.74 16.33
N GLN A 103 -0.61 -8.02 16.63
CA GLN A 103 -0.70 -8.53 17.99
C GLN A 103 0.69 -8.97 18.45
N SER A 104 1.14 -8.44 19.58
CA SER A 104 2.37 -8.90 20.23
C SER A 104 2.06 -9.59 21.55
N LEU A 105 2.62 -10.79 21.72
CA LEU A 105 2.66 -11.46 23.02
C LEU A 105 3.73 -10.77 23.86
N VAL A 106 3.34 -10.30 25.05
CA VAL A 106 4.26 -9.62 25.97
C VAL A 106 5.32 -10.62 26.42
N GLY A 107 6.55 -10.41 25.94
CA GLY A 107 7.72 -11.18 26.34
C GLY A 107 8.45 -10.53 27.52
N ASN A 108 9.79 -10.66 27.52
CA ASN A 108 10.68 -10.12 28.55
C ASN A 108 10.86 -8.58 28.55
N GLY A 109 10.03 -7.83 27.80
CA GLY A 109 10.10 -6.37 27.72
C GLY A 109 11.12 -5.78 26.74
N ASN A 110 11.95 -6.59 26.06
CA ASN A 110 12.95 -6.05 25.12
C ASN A 110 12.37 -5.62 23.76
N ASN A 111 11.36 -6.33 23.25
CA ASN A 111 10.77 -6.10 21.92
C ASN A 111 9.27 -5.75 21.96
N THR A 112 8.68 -5.63 23.15
CA THR A 112 7.24 -5.41 23.31
C THR A 112 7.01 -4.53 24.53
N PHE A 113 6.62 -3.28 24.29
CA PHE A 113 6.33 -2.30 25.33
C PHE A 113 4.85 -2.39 25.70
N PHE A 114 4.58 -2.82 26.94
CA PHE A 114 3.24 -3.07 27.45
C PHE A 114 2.21 -1.94 27.22
N TRP A 115 2.65 -0.68 27.24
CA TRP A 115 1.79 0.50 27.08
C TRP A 115 1.75 1.09 25.67
N LYS A 116 2.70 0.74 24.80
CA LYS A 116 2.82 1.31 23.44
C LYS A 116 2.41 0.34 22.34
N ASP A 117 2.51 -0.96 22.60
CA ASP A 117 2.23 -2.03 21.63
C ASP A 117 0.88 -2.73 21.88
N ARG A 118 -0.05 -2.07 22.59
CA ARG A 118 -1.39 -2.59 22.90
C ARG A 118 -2.45 -1.99 22.00
#